data_AF-A0A8H3X7C3-F1
#
_entry.id   AF-A0A8H3X7C3-F1
#
_cell.length_a   1.000
_cell.length_b   1.000
_cell.length_c   1.000
_cell.angle_alpha   90.00
_cell.angle_beta   90.00
_cell.angle_gamma   90.00
#
_symmetry.space_group_name_H-M   'P 1'
#
loop_
_entity.id
_entity.type
_entity.pdbx_description
1 polymer ?
#
loop_
_entity_poly.entity_id
_entity_poly.type
_entity_poly.pdbx_seq_one_letter_code
_entity_poly.pdbx_strand_id
1 'polypeptide(L)'
;MDIKFDETAHKIVQVTITYTHKPEDDDRIDNLLTLQLSNFRYFKLFKKNLQALATLDTLSKIYSANCFHCIRCISNDVKSIYEKEFSALAGDIQKILTDGHGIPLFHVERVGPSIAYWAPKFRIHETDWNNVKDIIAKGDSCESLGLFYQLWIMMEESRSRNTFLPIERNHYLIEENDDEYELLQSYDFMPQDLTFPLLPTPLKFLQQPKDDSQTSANIQFVLWLFPPVYVTDTVAKEIEDLAGFFGSRIMTDDPKSLSLEQLLISDIVPPAKMTRGSTMDVSWEKKFEDSPYTQIYTLDIKHTNAKKIERIPFIYPFQIFSFIEILRQQLVYNALFQSCFNSSTYCPQRISSQSSAANFEGLIRILYLPIPTSFILTLF
;
A
#
# COMPACT_ATOMS: atom_id res chain seq x y z
N MET A 1 19.09 -7.74 22.55
CA MET A 1 18.83 -8.86 21.64
C MET A 1 19.66 -10.03 22.13
N ASP A 2 19.02 -11.16 22.33
CA ASP A 2 19.63 -12.43 22.67
C ASP A 2 19.41 -13.42 21.52
N ILE A 3 20.41 -14.22 21.17
CA ILE A 3 20.34 -15.20 20.07
C ILE A 3 20.80 -16.54 20.61
N LYS A 4 19.90 -17.53 20.57
CA LYS A 4 20.23 -18.92 20.89
C LYS A 4 20.59 -19.68 19.62
N PHE A 5 21.80 -20.20 19.59
CA PHE A 5 22.34 -21.03 18.51
C PHE A 5 22.51 -22.46 19.01
N ASP A 6 21.99 -23.41 18.27
CA ASP A 6 22.23 -24.84 18.49
C ASP A 6 23.50 -25.24 17.74
N GLU A 7 24.58 -25.43 18.51
CA GLU A 7 25.88 -25.81 17.99
C GLU A 7 25.89 -27.19 17.32
N THR A 8 24.99 -28.09 17.74
CA THR A 8 24.93 -29.46 17.20
C THR A 8 24.19 -29.53 15.87
N ALA A 9 23.13 -28.74 15.72
CA ALA A 9 22.36 -28.65 14.48
C ALA A 9 22.82 -27.49 13.56
N HIS A 10 23.84 -26.73 13.97
CA HIS A 10 24.34 -25.54 13.29
C HIS A 10 23.24 -24.56 12.85
N LYS A 11 22.25 -24.33 13.71
CA LYS A 11 21.06 -23.52 13.39
C LYS A 11 20.74 -22.53 14.50
N ILE A 12 20.11 -21.42 14.11
CA ILE A 12 19.54 -20.47 15.05
C ILE A 12 18.20 -21.03 15.51
N VAL A 13 17.98 -21.07 16.81
CA VAL A 13 16.79 -21.66 17.42
C VAL A 13 15.84 -20.60 17.95
N GLN A 14 16.39 -19.47 18.40
CA GLN A 14 15.60 -18.39 18.97
C GLN A 14 16.34 -17.06 18.86
N VAL A 15 15.61 -16.02 18.51
CA VAL A 15 16.00 -14.62 18.65
C VAL A 15 15.00 -13.98 19.59
N THR A 16 15.49 -13.36 20.66
CA THR A 16 14.66 -12.65 21.64
C THR A 16 15.06 -11.18 21.68
N ILE A 17 14.09 -10.28 21.49
CA ILE A 17 14.33 -8.84 21.60
C ILE A 17 13.70 -8.28 22.87
N THR A 18 14.52 -7.54 23.63
CA THR A 18 14.08 -6.77 24.79
C THR A 18 14.14 -5.28 24.45
N TYR A 19 13.04 -4.56 24.71
CA TYR A 19 12.92 -3.12 24.51
C TYR A 19 12.08 -2.50 25.63
N THR A 20 12.16 -1.18 25.77
CA THR A 20 11.76 -0.43 26.97
C THR A 20 10.26 -0.57 27.29
N HIS A 21 9.43 -0.71 26.26
CA HIS A 21 7.99 -0.87 26.36
C HIS A 21 7.55 -2.11 25.57
N LYS A 22 7.94 -3.31 26.04
CA LYS A 22 7.51 -4.58 25.44
C LYS A 22 5.96 -4.63 25.46
N PRO A 23 5.25 -4.71 24.31
CA PRO A 23 3.85 -5.09 24.28
C PRO A 23 3.74 -6.50 24.89
N GLU A 24 2.65 -6.74 25.61
CA GLU A 24 2.38 -8.02 26.26
C GLU A 24 2.53 -9.18 25.25
N ASP A 25 3.34 -10.17 25.63
CA ASP A 25 3.57 -11.49 25.02
C ASP A 25 3.09 -11.70 23.58
N ASP A 26 3.70 -10.99 22.64
CA ASP A 26 3.61 -11.32 21.22
C ASP A 26 4.88 -12.02 20.73
N ASP A 27 4.92 -13.34 20.92
CA ASP A 27 6.01 -14.19 20.44
C ASP A 27 6.16 -14.18 18.91
N ARG A 28 5.18 -13.64 18.16
CA ARG A 28 5.24 -13.59 16.68
C ARG A 28 6.39 -12.73 16.17
N ILE A 29 6.78 -11.67 16.90
CA ILE A 29 7.93 -10.84 16.53
C ILE A 29 9.22 -11.66 16.67
N ASP A 30 9.40 -12.33 17.80
CA ASP A 30 10.57 -13.17 18.07
C ASP A 30 10.63 -14.36 17.07
N ASN A 31 9.49 -14.98 16.78
CA ASN A 31 9.37 -16.06 15.79
C ASN A 31 9.71 -15.58 14.37
N LEU A 32 9.18 -14.43 13.94
CA LEU A 32 9.49 -13.81 12.65
C LEU A 32 11.00 -13.56 12.53
N LEU A 33 11.61 -12.96 13.54
CA LEU A 33 13.03 -12.62 13.52
C LEU A 33 13.92 -13.87 13.56
N THR A 34 13.50 -14.90 14.32
CA THR A 34 14.15 -16.21 14.34
C THR A 34 14.13 -16.83 12.95
N LEU A 35 12.97 -16.85 12.28
CA LEU A 35 12.82 -17.38 10.92
C LEU A 35 13.71 -16.61 9.92
N GLN A 36 13.69 -15.28 9.97
CA GLN A 36 14.43 -14.43 9.05
C GLN A 36 15.95 -14.50 9.25
N LEU A 37 16.41 -14.64 10.49
CA LEU A 37 17.83 -14.79 10.79
C LEU A 37 18.35 -16.19 10.44
N SER A 38 17.50 -17.21 10.63
CA SER A 38 17.83 -18.61 10.30
C SER A 38 18.00 -18.87 8.81
N ASN A 39 17.43 -18.02 7.94
CA ASN A 39 17.53 -18.15 6.50
C ASN A 39 18.17 -16.91 5.87
N PHE A 40 19.40 -17.08 5.34
CA PHE A 40 20.18 -15.98 4.78
C PHE A 40 19.46 -15.20 3.66
N ARG A 41 18.51 -15.82 2.94
CA ARG A 41 17.69 -15.12 1.93
C ARG A 41 16.90 -13.95 2.52
N TYR A 42 16.51 -14.06 3.79
CA TYR A 42 15.73 -13.06 4.51
C TYR A 42 16.58 -12.17 5.44
N PHE A 43 17.91 -12.30 5.43
CA PHE A 43 18.79 -11.51 6.29
C PHE A 43 18.63 -9.99 6.09
N LYS A 44 18.36 -9.55 4.85
CA LYS A 44 18.05 -8.14 4.56
C LYS A 44 16.75 -7.68 5.25
N LEU A 45 15.74 -8.54 5.31
CA LEU A 45 14.47 -8.26 6.01
C LEU A 45 14.70 -8.24 7.52
N PHE A 46 15.45 -9.21 8.05
CA PHE A 46 15.86 -9.23 9.46
C PHE A 46 16.49 -7.89 9.88
N LYS A 47 17.47 -7.41 9.12
CA LYS A 47 18.14 -6.13 9.40
C LYS A 47 17.15 -4.96 9.38
N LYS A 48 16.24 -4.91 8.40
CA LYS A 48 15.22 -3.84 8.30
C LYS A 48 14.24 -3.87 9.48
N ASN A 49 13.82 -5.06 9.91
CA ASN A 49 12.92 -5.22 11.05
C ASN A 49 13.58 -4.84 12.37
N LEU A 50 14.84 -5.23 12.57
CA LEU A 50 15.61 -4.80 13.74
C LEU A 50 15.79 -3.28 13.76
N GLN A 51 16.05 -2.66 12.60
CA GLN A 51 16.12 -1.20 12.48
C GLN A 51 14.77 -0.54 12.81
N ALA A 52 13.65 -1.08 12.32
CA ALA A 52 12.32 -0.56 12.61
C ALA A 52 12.02 -0.57 14.11
N LEU A 53 12.29 -1.68 14.79
CA LEU A 53 12.16 -1.81 16.24
C LEU A 53 13.05 -0.82 17.00
N ALA A 54 14.31 -0.69 16.59
CA ALA A 54 15.25 0.26 17.19
C ALA A 54 14.80 1.72 16.99
N THR A 55 14.22 2.05 15.84
CA THR A 55 13.65 3.38 15.57
C THR A 55 12.50 3.69 16.52
N LEU A 56 11.54 2.76 16.71
CA LEU A 56 10.42 2.97 17.64
C LEU A 56 10.90 3.15 19.08
N ASP A 57 11.84 2.33 19.54
CA ASP A 57 12.41 2.43 20.89
C ASP A 57 13.18 3.75 21.09
N THR A 58 13.93 4.18 20.07
CA THR A 58 14.66 5.46 20.09
C THR A 58 13.72 6.66 20.14
N LEU A 59 12.69 6.70 19.28
CA LEU A 59 11.69 7.77 19.28
C LEU A 59 10.93 7.82 20.62
N SER A 60 10.61 6.65 21.17
CA SER A 60 9.93 6.56 22.46
C SER A 60 10.75 7.18 23.59
N LYS A 61 12.06 6.96 23.59
CA LYS A 61 13.00 7.54 24.57
C LYS A 61 13.18 9.05 24.39
N ILE A 62 13.33 9.52 23.15
CA ILE A 62 13.60 10.92 22.86
C ILE A 62 12.40 11.80 23.23
N TYR A 63 11.19 11.38 22.89
CA TYR A 63 9.98 12.20 23.05
C TYR A 63 9.09 11.78 24.21
N SER A 64 9.47 10.76 24.99
CA SER A 64 8.65 10.20 26.07
C SER A 64 7.24 9.77 25.63
N ALA A 65 7.07 9.45 24.34
CA ALA A 65 5.82 8.99 23.75
C ALA A 65 5.93 7.50 23.43
N ASN A 66 5.00 6.66 23.89
CA ASN A 66 5.10 5.22 23.66
C ASN A 66 4.74 4.86 22.20
N CYS A 67 5.74 4.80 21.32
CA CYS A 67 5.53 4.50 19.89
C CYS A 67 5.00 3.08 19.66
N PHE A 68 5.39 2.11 20.50
CA PHE A 68 4.88 0.74 20.41
C PHE A 68 3.39 0.68 20.71
N HIS A 69 2.94 1.42 21.71
CA HIS A 69 1.52 1.58 22.01
C HIS A 69 0.77 2.22 20.83
N CYS A 70 1.29 3.30 20.25
CA CYS A 70 0.66 3.96 19.09
C CYS A 70 0.48 3.00 17.90
N ILE A 71 1.51 2.21 17.57
CA ILE A 71 1.47 1.20 16.51
C ILE A 71 0.48 0.08 16.84
N ARG A 72 0.39 -0.32 18.11
CA ARG A 72 -0.60 -1.31 18.58
C ARG A 72 -2.02 -0.78 18.41
N CYS A 73 -2.29 0.49 18.71
CA CYS A 73 -3.62 1.08 18.52
C CYS A 73 -4.07 1.01 17.06
N ILE A 74 -3.17 1.35 16.11
CA ILE A 74 -3.46 1.18 14.68
C ILE A 74 -3.71 -0.29 14.34
N SER A 75 -2.91 -1.21 14.88
CA SER A 75 -3.08 -2.65 14.61
C SER A 75 -4.45 -3.15 15.06
N ASN A 76 -4.89 -2.69 16.24
CA ASN A 76 -6.19 -3.01 16.79
C ASN A 76 -7.34 -2.42 15.96
N ASP A 77 -7.23 -1.18 15.50
CA ASP A 77 -8.22 -0.55 14.64
C ASP A 77 -8.35 -1.28 13.30
N VAL A 78 -7.22 -1.57 12.63
CA VAL A 78 -7.21 -2.31 11.35
C VAL A 78 -7.83 -3.69 11.53
N LYS A 79 -7.55 -4.37 12.64
CA LYS A 79 -8.15 -5.67 12.97
C LYS A 79 -9.67 -5.57 13.18
N SER A 80 -10.14 -4.62 13.99
CA SER A 80 -11.58 -4.43 14.27
C SER A 80 -12.35 -4.07 12.99
N ILE A 81 -11.79 -3.21 12.13
CA ILE A 81 -12.38 -2.88 10.82
C ILE A 81 -12.49 -4.12 9.94
N TYR A 82 -11.42 -4.90 9.82
CA TYR A 82 -11.43 -6.14 9.04
C TYR A 82 -12.47 -7.13 9.56
N GLU A 83 -12.58 -7.31 10.88
CA GLU A 83 -13.56 -8.23 11.49
C GLU A 83 -15.01 -7.79 11.21
N LYS A 84 -15.28 -6.48 11.22
CA LYS A 84 -16.58 -5.91 10.84
C LYS A 84 -16.90 -6.16 9.37
N GLU A 85 -15.95 -5.90 8.47
CA GLU A 85 -16.12 -6.16 7.02
C GLU A 85 -16.28 -7.65 6.72
N PHE A 86 -15.48 -8.49 7.37
CA PHE A 86 -15.54 -9.95 7.25
C PHE A 86 -16.90 -10.49 7.67
N SER A 87 -17.44 -9.98 8.77
CA SER A 87 -18.78 -10.36 9.24
C SER A 87 -19.88 -9.87 8.29
N ALA A 88 -19.79 -8.61 7.83
CA ALA A 88 -20.75 -8.02 6.90
C ALA A 88 -20.81 -8.75 5.54
N LEU A 89 -19.70 -9.34 5.12
CA LEU A 89 -19.56 -10.07 3.86
C LEU A 89 -19.63 -11.59 3.98
N ALA A 90 -20.09 -12.12 5.12
CA ALA A 90 -20.15 -13.57 5.38
C ALA A 90 -18.83 -14.31 5.10
N GLY A 91 -17.70 -13.63 5.30
CA GLY A 91 -16.35 -14.15 5.12
C GLY A 91 -15.77 -14.10 3.70
N ASP A 92 -16.32 -13.28 2.80
CA ASP A 92 -15.75 -13.04 1.46
C ASP A 92 -14.51 -12.12 1.53
N ILE A 93 -13.34 -12.74 1.72
CA ILE A 93 -12.04 -12.05 1.81
C ILE A 93 -11.66 -11.36 0.50
N GLN A 94 -12.02 -11.95 -0.65
CA GLN A 94 -11.70 -11.37 -1.94
C GLN A 94 -12.37 -10.01 -2.09
N LYS A 95 -13.64 -9.91 -1.70
CA LYS A 95 -14.38 -8.66 -1.75
C LYS A 95 -13.86 -7.61 -0.75
N ILE A 96 -13.36 -8.03 0.41
CA ILE A 96 -12.66 -7.11 1.35
C ILE A 96 -11.41 -6.51 0.69
N LEU A 97 -10.65 -7.31 -0.07
CA LEU A 97 -9.47 -6.82 -0.78
C LEU A 97 -9.83 -5.81 -1.87
N THR A 98 -10.92 -6.04 -2.62
CA THR A 98 -11.28 -5.18 -3.76
C THR A 98 -12.06 -3.93 -3.35
N ASP A 99 -12.97 -4.06 -2.39
CA ASP A 99 -13.99 -3.06 -2.08
C ASP A 99 -13.85 -2.49 -0.66
N GLY A 100 -13.11 -3.16 0.22
CA GLY A 100 -12.97 -2.85 1.66
C GLY A 100 -11.68 -2.17 2.04
N HIS A 101 -11.31 -2.20 3.32
CA HIS A 101 -10.07 -1.58 3.82
C HIS A 101 -8.81 -2.40 3.51
N GLY A 102 -8.97 -3.58 2.91
CA GLY A 102 -7.87 -4.50 2.65
C GLY A 102 -7.69 -5.54 3.76
N ILE A 103 -6.71 -6.41 3.58
CA ILE A 103 -6.48 -7.57 4.43
C ILE A 103 -5.34 -7.26 5.41
N PRO A 104 -5.55 -7.37 6.73
CA PRO A 104 -4.49 -7.16 7.71
C PRO A 104 -3.41 -8.24 7.60
N LEU A 105 -2.15 -7.78 7.66
CA LEU A 105 -0.96 -8.60 7.70
C LEU A 105 -0.11 -8.15 8.90
N PHE A 106 -0.24 -8.83 10.03
CA PHE A 106 0.53 -8.51 11.24
C PHE A 106 1.75 -9.41 11.33
N HIS A 107 2.96 -8.81 11.37
CA HIS A 107 4.21 -9.56 11.60
C HIS A 107 4.53 -10.65 10.56
N VAL A 108 4.04 -10.54 9.33
CA VAL A 108 4.21 -11.56 8.26
C VAL A 108 5.56 -11.45 7.54
N GLU A 109 5.94 -10.23 7.13
CA GLU A 109 7.27 -9.95 6.55
C GLU A 109 8.01 -8.84 7.30
N ARG A 110 7.22 -7.88 7.79
CA ARG A 110 7.70 -6.72 8.54
C ARG A 110 7.10 -6.70 9.93
N VAL A 111 7.85 -6.19 10.89
CA VAL A 111 7.33 -5.99 12.23
C VAL A 111 6.35 -4.81 12.22
N GLY A 112 5.19 -5.00 12.85
CA GLY A 112 4.12 -4.01 12.90
C GLY A 112 2.96 -4.33 11.95
N PRO A 113 1.98 -3.42 11.84
CA PRO A 113 0.81 -3.61 11.00
C PRO A 113 1.12 -3.31 9.53
N SER A 114 0.71 -4.25 8.69
CA SER A 114 0.64 -4.09 7.24
C SER A 114 -0.77 -4.40 6.75
N ILE A 115 -1.10 -3.90 5.56
CA ILE A 115 -2.38 -4.15 4.92
C ILE A 115 -2.12 -4.49 3.46
N ALA A 116 -2.55 -5.67 3.01
CA ALA A 116 -2.65 -5.96 1.57
C ALA A 116 -3.90 -5.29 1.03
N TYR A 117 -3.75 -4.37 0.08
CA TYR A 117 -4.84 -3.51 -0.35
C TYR A 117 -5.18 -3.64 -1.84
N TRP A 118 -4.31 -4.24 -2.66
CA TRP A 118 -4.62 -4.45 -4.08
C TRP A 118 -3.81 -5.59 -4.68
N ALA A 119 -4.36 -6.26 -5.69
CA ALA A 119 -3.63 -7.23 -6.51
C ALA A 119 -4.17 -7.24 -7.95
N PRO A 120 -3.34 -7.58 -8.96
CA PRO A 120 -3.83 -7.81 -10.31
C PRO A 120 -4.84 -8.96 -10.36
N LYS A 121 -5.81 -8.88 -11.28
CA LYS A 121 -6.91 -9.86 -11.41
C LYS A 121 -6.43 -11.31 -11.54
N PHE A 122 -5.34 -11.57 -12.28
CA PHE A 122 -4.80 -12.93 -12.40
C PHE A 122 -4.31 -13.49 -11.06
N ARG A 123 -3.69 -12.66 -10.21
CA ARG A 123 -3.28 -13.06 -8.86
C ARG A 123 -4.46 -13.34 -7.95
N ILE A 124 -5.51 -12.53 -8.05
CA ILE A 124 -6.76 -12.73 -7.31
C ILE A 124 -7.38 -14.10 -7.67
N HIS A 125 -7.37 -14.48 -8.96
CA HIS A 125 -7.90 -15.77 -9.41
C HIS A 125 -7.01 -16.97 -9.04
N GLU A 126 -5.69 -16.80 -8.99
CA GLU A 126 -4.75 -17.85 -8.58
C GLU A 126 -4.75 -18.11 -7.06
N THR A 127 -5.31 -17.20 -6.28
CA THR A 127 -5.24 -17.26 -4.81
C THR A 127 -6.28 -18.22 -4.24
N ASP A 128 -5.83 -19.16 -3.41
CA ASP A 128 -6.71 -19.98 -2.60
C ASP A 128 -7.20 -19.20 -1.36
N TRP A 129 -8.37 -18.59 -1.49
CA TRP A 129 -8.99 -17.78 -0.44
C TRP A 129 -9.37 -18.56 0.82
N ASN A 130 -9.60 -19.88 0.71
CA ASN A 130 -9.88 -20.71 1.88
C ASN A 130 -8.61 -20.89 2.73
N ASN A 131 -7.48 -21.15 2.08
CA ASN A 131 -6.20 -21.20 2.76
C ASN A 131 -5.83 -19.84 3.39
N VAL A 132 -6.05 -18.74 2.66
CA VAL A 132 -5.83 -17.38 3.20
C VAL A 132 -6.64 -17.15 4.47
N LYS A 133 -7.92 -17.55 4.48
CA LYS A 133 -8.79 -17.44 5.65
C LYS A 133 -8.22 -18.18 6.87
N ASP A 134 -7.79 -19.42 6.68
CA ASP A 134 -7.20 -20.23 7.75
C ASP A 134 -5.88 -19.65 8.26
N ILE A 135 -5.05 -19.10 7.36
CA ILE A 135 -3.77 -18.47 7.71
C ILE A 135 -3.99 -17.20 8.52
N ILE A 136 -4.93 -16.33 8.12
CA ILE A 136 -5.27 -15.11 8.85
C ILE A 136 -5.79 -15.45 10.25
N ALA A 137 -6.66 -16.46 10.36
CA ALA A 137 -7.19 -16.90 11.65
C ALA A 137 -6.09 -17.44 12.59
N LYS A 138 -5.04 -18.04 12.05
CA LYS A 138 -3.87 -18.53 12.79
C LYS A 138 -2.82 -17.46 13.06
N GLY A 139 -2.88 -16.32 12.36
CA GLY A 139 -1.87 -15.26 12.43
C GLY A 139 -0.54 -15.63 11.79
N ASP A 140 -0.56 -16.57 10.83
CA ASP A 140 0.63 -17.06 10.14
C ASP A 140 0.96 -16.22 8.89
N SER A 141 2.18 -16.37 8.37
CA SER A 141 2.61 -15.73 7.13
C SER A 141 1.98 -16.38 5.89
N CYS A 142 1.30 -15.59 5.06
CA CYS A 142 0.74 -16.06 3.79
C CYS A 142 1.64 -15.64 2.61
N GLU A 143 2.40 -16.58 2.04
CA GLU A 143 3.31 -16.28 0.91
C GLU A 143 2.56 -15.71 -0.31
N SER A 144 1.32 -16.13 -0.56
CA SER A 144 0.51 -15.64 -1.69
C SER A 144 0.19 -14.14 -1.56
N LEU A 145 -0.01 -13.64 -0.34
CA LEU A 145 -0.24 -12.23 -0.07
C LEU A 145 1.05 -11.40 -0.17
N GLY A 146 2.23 -12.02 -0.09
CA GLY A 146 3.54 -11.40 -0.33
C GLY A 146 3.69 -10.79 -1.74
N LEU A 147 2.88 -11.26 -2.70
CA LEU A 147 2.87 -10.77 -4.08
C LEU A 147 1.87 -9.63 -4.32
N PHE A 148 1.09 -9.27 -3.30
CA PHE A 148 0.08 -8.22 -3.41
C PHE A 148 0.71 -6.86 -3.09
N TYR A 149 0.03 -5.80 -3.49
CA TYR A 149 0.39 -4.46 -3.04
C TYR A 149 0.02 -4.32 -1.58
N GLN A 150 1.04 -3.97 -0.79
CA GLN A 150 0.95 -3.83 0.65
C GLN A 150 1.35 -2.43 1.07
N LEU A 151 0.73 -1.96 2.13
CA LEU A 151 1.23 -0.84 2.91
C LEU A 151 1.75 -1.36 4.25
N TRP A 152 2.79 -0.71 4.76
CA TRP A 152 3.37 -1.00 6.08
C TRP A 152 3.41 0.29 6.88
N ILE A 153 2.88 0.23 8.09
CA ILE A 153 2.68 1.41 8.93
C ILE A 153 3.77 1.47 9.98
N MET A 154 4.43 2.63 10.06
CA MET A 154 5.51 2.91 11.00
C MET A 154 5.39 4.33 11.57
N MET A 155 6.32 4.68 12.45
CA MET A 155 6.49 6.05 12.95
C MET A 155 7.89 6.56 12.65
N GLU A 156 8.00 7.87 12.50
CA GLU A 156 9.27 8.57 12.32
C GLU A 156 9.23 9.96 12.97
N GLU A 157 10.38 10.62 13.05
CA GLU A 157 10.48 12.00 13.52
C GLU A 157 9.72 12.96 12.59
N SER A 158 8.97 13.88 13.20
CA SER A 158 8.21 14.92 12.51
C SER A 158 8.80 16.30 12.78
N ARG A 159 8.59 17.22 11.85
CA ARG A 159 8.90 18.65 12.09
C ARG A 159 7.80 19.38 12.87
N SER A 160 6.60 18.81 12.89
CA SER A 160 5.45 19.31 13.63
C SER A 160 5.16 18.41 14.82
N ARG A 161 4.62 19.00 15.88
CA ARG A 161 4.13 18.27 17.04
C ARG A 161 2.78 17.64 16.69
N ASN A 162 2.64 16.34 16.93
CA ASN A 162 1.39 15.59 16.75
C ASN A 162 0.99 14.97 18.09
N THR A 163 -0.31 14.78 18.30
CA THR A 163 -0.85 14.30 19.59
C THR A 163 -1.24 12.83 19.49
N PHE A 164 -0.82 11.99 20.41
CA PHE A 164 -1.13 10.56 20.36
C PHE A 164 -2.18 10.17 21.39
N LEU A 165 -2.76 8.96 21.23
CA LEU A 165 -3.67 8.43 22.24
C LEU A 165 -2.94 8.26 23.58
N PRO A 166 -3.65 8.50 24.69
CA PRO A 166 -3.12 8.20 26.02
C PRO A 166 -2.99 6.68 26.19
N ILE A 167 -2.05 6.23 27.04
CA ILE A 167 -1.67 4.81 27.15
C ILE A 167 -2.82 3.91 27.63
N GLU A 168 -3.82 4.51 28.26
CA GLU A 168 -5.04 3.90 28.76
C GLU A 168 -5.97 3.46 27.62
N ARG A 169 -5.86 4.05 26.42
CA ARG A 169 -6.74 3.76 25.28
C ARG A 169 -6.03 2.96 24.19
N ASN A 170 -6.69 1.91 23.68
CA ASN A 170 -6.07 0.96 22.75
C ASN A 170 -6.56 1.05 21.29
N HIS A 171 -7.44 1.99 20.96
CA HIS A 171 -8.10 2.11 19.66
C HIS A 171 -8.34 3.58 19.32
N TYR A 172 -8.14 4.01 18.07
CA TYR A 172 -8.65 5.30 17.59
C TYR A 172 -10.10 5.19 17.12
N LEU A 173 -10.51 3.98 16.73
CA LEU A 173 -11.88 3.63 16.43
C LEU A 173 -12.71 3.66 17.73
N ILE A 174 -13.90 4.25 17.67
CA ILE A 174 -14.88 4.20 18.76
C ILE A 174 -15.81 3.02 18.49
N GLU A 175 -15.91 2.10 19.43
CA GLU A 175 -16.79 0.93 19.31
C GLU A 175 -18.20 1.25 19.85
N GLU A 176 -19.22 0.53 19.35
CA GLU A 176 -20.63 0.81 19.68
C GLU A 176 -20.96 0.60 21.17
N ASN A 177 -20.13 -0.15 21.89
CA ASN A 177 -20.27 -0.45 23.31
C ASN A 177 -19.27 0.32 24.19
N ASP A 178 -18.57 1.31 23.64
CA ASP A 178 -17.66 2.14 24.44
C ASP A 178 -18.49 3.00 25.40
N ASP A 179 -18.65 2.54 26.64
CA ASP A 179 -19.04 3.36 27.80
C ASP A 179 -18.01 4.49 28.09
N GLU A 180 -16.96 4.61 27.27
CA GLU A 180 -15.85 5.55 27.35
C GLU A 180 -16.22 7.01 27.03
N TYR A 181 -17.51 7.34 26.93
CA TYR A 181 -18.01 8.70 26.80
C TYR A 181 -17.45 9.66 27.88
N GLU A 182 -17.16 9.15 29.09
CA GLU A 182 -16.51 9.93 30.15
C GLU A 182 -15.03 10.25 29.85
N LEU A 183 -14.28 9.34 29.23
CA LEU A 183 -12.89 9.56 28.81
C LEU A 183 -12.81 10.53 27.63
N LEU A 184 -13.76 10.45 26.69
CA LEU A 184 -13.85 11.38 25.55
C LEU A 184 -14.01 12.84 25.99
N GLN A 185 -14.78 13.09 27.04
CA GLN A 185 -14.96 14.43 27.62
C GLN A 185 -13.70 14.94 28.33
N SER A 186 -12.87 14.04 28.88
CA SER A 186 -11.67 14.43 29.63
C SER A 186 -10.49 14.88 28.76
N TYR A 187 -10.43 14.42 27.50
CA TYR A 187 -9.32 14.69 26.58
C TYR A 187 -9.69 15.55 25.36
N ASP A 188 -10.92 16.07 25.29
CA ASP A 188 -11.41 16.95 24.21
C ASP A 188 -11.20 16.39 22.79
N PHE A 189 -11.33 15.07 22.63
CA PHE A 189 -11.29 14.44 21.31
C PHE A 189 -12.60 14.74 20.54
N MET A 190 -12.48 15.16 19.28
CA MET A 190 -13.63 15.35 18.42
C MET A 190 -13.87 14.09 17.57
N PRO A 191 -15.03 13.41 17.69
CA PRO A 191 -15.31 12.26 16.83
C PRO A 191 -15.55 12.69 15.38
N GLN A 192 -15.06 11.90 14.43
CA GLN A 192 -15.35 12.02 13.01
C GLN A 192 -16.03 10.76 12.50
N ASP A 193 -17.23 10.94 11.93
CA ASP A 193 -17.98 9.88 11.28
C ASP A 193 -17.50 9.73 9.82
N LEU A 194 -17.19 8.50 9.43
CA LEU A 194 -16.74 8.15 8.08
C LEU A 194 -17.57 6.97 7.55
N THR A 195 -18.14 7.16 6.36
CA THR A 195 -18.93 6.14 5.67
C THR A 195 -18.03 5.31 4.79
N PHE A 196 -18.17 3.98 4.85
CA PHE A 196 -17.38 3.05 4.06
C PHE A 196 -18.27 2.13 3.23
N PRO A 197 -17.88 1.74 2.00
CA PRO A 197 -18.77 1.03 1.08
C PRO A 197 -19.30 -0.32 1.59
N LEU A 198 -18.50 -1.05 2.38
CA LEU A 198 -18.83 -2.38 2.85
C LEU A 198 -19.57 -2.43 4.19
N LEU A 199 -19.63 -1.30 4.91
CA LEU A 199 -20.17 -1.25 6.26
C LEU A 199 -21.50 -0.49 6.27
N PRO A 200 -22.55 -1.04 6.90
CA PRO A 200 -23.87 -0.41 6.92
C PRO A 200 -23.90 0.83 7.84
N THR A 201 -23.04 0.86 8.86
CA THR A 201 -22.92 1.96 9.81
C THR A 201 -21.59 2.71 9.59
N PRO A 202 -21.59 4.05 9.63
CA PRO A 202 -20.37 4.83 9.61
C PRO A 202 -19.47 4.45 10.79
N LEU A 203 -18.16 4.33 10.53
CA LEU A 203 -17.20 4.17 11.61
C LEU A 203 -16.85 5.54 12.18
N LYS A 204 -16.65 5.59 13.50
CA LYS A 204 -16.32 6.82 14.22
C LYS A 204 -14.88 6.77 14.69
N PHE A 205 -14.10 7.77 14.35
CA PHE A 205 -12.70 7.88 14.78
C PHE A 205 -12.49 9.09 15.68
N LEU A 206 -11.60 8.95 16.64
CA LEU A 206 -11.14 10.07 17.44
C LEU A 206 -10.19 10.97 16.64
N GLN A 207 -10.55 12.24 16.48
CA GLN A 207 -9.62 13.28 16.08
C GLN A 207 -8.94 13.87 17.30
N GLN A 208 -7.63 14.00 17.21
CA GLN A 208 -6.77 14.53 18.26
C GLN A 208 -7.22 15.94 18.70
N PRO A 209 -7.18 16.27 20.00
CA PRO A 209 -7.46 17.61 20.50
C PRO A 209 -6.45 18.61 19.94
N LYS A 210 -6.87 19.88 19.83
CA LYS A 210 -6.05 20.98 19.31
C LYS A 210 -4.95 21.44 20.27
N ASP A 211 -5.00 21.05 21.55
CA ASP A 211 -4.17 21.60 22.60
C ASP A 211 -3.10 20.63 23.16
N ASP A 212 -2.09 21.27 23.75
CA ASP A 212 -0.74 20.80 24.10
C ASP A 212 -0.72 19.76 25.25
N SER A 213 -1.38 18.62 25.02
CA SER A 213 -1.47 17.52 25.96
C SER A 213 -0.10 16.85 26.23
N GLN A 214 -0.01 16.08 27.33
CA GLN A 214 1.19 15.32 27.68
C GLN A 214 1.57 14.24 26.64
N THR A 215 0.69 13.92 25.69
CA THR A 215 0.92 12.90 24.65
C THR A 215 1.39 13.48 23.31
N SER A 216 1.72 14.77 23.28
CA SER A 216 2.13 15.45 22.05
C SER A 216 3.64 15.39 21.83
N ALA A 217 4.08 14.84 20.69
CA ALA A 217 5.49 14.63 20.34
C ALA A 217 5.78 15.01 18.88
N ASN A 218 7.05 15.33 18.57
CA ASN A 218 7.51 15.56 17.20
C ASN A 218 7.74 14.22 16.47
N ILE A 219 6.69 13.41 16.41
CA ILE A 219 6.65 12.10 15.76
C ILE A 219 5.42 12.12 14.83
N GLN A 220 5.47 11.42 13.70
CA GLN A 220 4.32 11.22 12.82
C GLN A 220 4.21 9.75 12.40
N PHE A 221 3.04 9.34 11.94
CA PHE A 221 2.89 8.06 11.28
C PHE A 221 3.34 8.15 9.82
N VAL A 222 3.74 7.01 9.27
CA VAL A 222 4.17 6.86 7.89
C VAL A 222 3.70 5.54 7.31
N LEU A 223 3.13 5.58 6.11
CA LEU A 223 2.83 4.42 5.27
C LEU A 223 3.97 4.21 4.28
N TRP A 224 4.54 3.01 4.26
CA TRP A 224 5.50 2.57 3.27
C TRP A 224 4.82 1.64 2.26
N LEU A 225 4.93 1.95 0.97
CA LEU A 225 4.30 1.19 -0.10
C LEU A 225 5.23 0.12 -0.64
N PHE A 226 4.72 -1.11 -0.74
CA PHE A 226 5.43 -2.26 -1.27
C PHE A 226 4.58 -2.99 -2.33
N PRO A 227 4.97 -2.95 -3.62
CA PRO A 227 6.00 -2.09 -4.19
C PRO A 227 5.59 -0.60 -4.22
N PRO A 228 6.53 0.33 -4.47
CA PRO A 228 6.20 1.71 -4.80
C PRO A 228 5.20 1.88 -5.94
N VAL A 229 4.44 2.97 -5.91
CA VAL A 229 3.40 3.27 -6.89
C VAL A 229 3.80 4.48 -7.74
N TYR A 230 3.77 4.32 -9.05
CA TYR A 230 3.87 5.45 -9.99
C TYR A 230 2.51 6.11 -10.14
N VAL A 231 2.48 7.43 -9.94
CA VAL A 231 1.28 8.27 -9.98
C VAL A 231 1.51 9.48 -10.89
N THR A 232 0.43 10.11 -11.33
CA THR A 232 0.52 11.46 -11.94
C THR A 232 0.78 12.53 -10.88
N ASP A 233 1.27 13.70 -11.29
CA ASP A 233 1.39 14.88 -10.41
C ASP A 233 0.06 15.26 -9.74
N THR A 234 -1.07 15.09 -10.45
CA THR A 234 -2.41 15.39 -9.91
C THR A 234 -2.77 14.46 -8.77
N VAL A 235 -2.57 13.15 -8.94
CA VAL A 235 -2.82 12.14 -7.91
C VAL A 235 -1.87 12.31 -6.73
N ALA A 236 -0.60 12.66 -6.99
CA ALA A 236 0.34 12.96 -5.92
C ALA A 236 -0.09 14.17 -5.07
N LYS A 237 -0.61 15.23 -5.71
CA LYS A 237 -1.15 16.40 -5.00
C LYS A 237 -2.38 16.04 -4.17
N GLU A 238 -3.28 15.20 -4.71
CA GLU A 238 -4.44 14.72 -3.96
C GLU A 238 -4.03 13.97 -2.69
N ILE A 239 -2.99 13.12 -2.77
CA ILE A 239 -2.42 12.43 -1.61
C ILE A 239 -1.74 13.42 -0.64
N GLU A 240 -1.01 14.42 -1.15
CA GLU A 240 -0.38 15.49 -0.33
C GLU A 240 -1.43 16.30 0.45
N ASP A 241 -2.50 16.72 -0.22
CA ASP A 241 -3.61 17.48 0.35
C ASP A 241 -4.34 16.67 1.42
N LEU A 242 -4.63 15.39 1.14
CA LEU A 242 -5.26 14.48 2.09
C LEU A 242 -4.38 14.21 3.32
N ALA A 243 -3.06 14.09 3.12
CA ALA A 243 -2.10 13.89 4.20
C ALA A 243 -1.94 15.13 5.11
N GLY A 244 -2.36 16.31 4.63
CA GLY A 244 -2.21 17.58 5.36
C GLY A 244 -0.79 18.17 5.28
N PHE A 245 0.02 17.75 4.30
CA PHE A 245 1.39 18.24 4.13
C PHE A 245 1.59 18.88 2.76
N PHE A 246 2.00 20.15 2.73
CA PHE A 246 2.41 20.84 1.51
C PHE A 246 3.89 20.53 1.18
N GLY A 247 4.14 19.75 0.12
CA GLY A 247 5.44 19.60 -0.54
C GLY A 247 6.30 18.36 -0.22
N SER A 248 7.15 17.98 -1.19
CA SER A 248 8.29 17.03 -1.31
C SER A 248 8.50 15.82 -0.37
N ARG A 249 7.75 15.61 0.71
CA ARG A 249 8.03 14.58 1.74
C ARG A 249 7.49 13.19 1.41
N ILE A 250 6.65 13.07 0.40
CA ILE A 250 6.04 11.80 -0.03
C ILE A 250 6.98 11.00 -0.97
N MET A 251 8.11 11.61 -1.37
CA MET A 251 8.81 11.26 -2.60
C MET A 251 10.25 10.81 -2.38
N THR A 252 10.68 9.85 -3.19
CA THR A 252 12.09 9.48 -3.38
C THR A 252 12.44 9.65 -4.85
N ASP A 253 13.54 10.36 -5.13
CA ASP A 253 14.16 10.64 -6.44
C ASP A 253 13.19 10.76 -7.63
N ASP A 254 12.98 12.00 -8.08
CA ASP A 254 12.24 12.29 -9.31
C ASP A 254 12.71 11.40 -10.45
N PRO A 255 11.83 10.59 -11.06
CA PRO A 255 12.13 9.87 -12.28
C PRO A 255 12.34 10.88 -13.42
N LYS A 256 13.55 11.42 -13.56
CA LYS A 256 14.08 12.25 -14.65
C LYS A 256 13.06 12.67 -15.74
N SER A 257 12.23 13.70 -15.55
CA SER A 257 11.40 14.31 -16.62
C SER A 257 10.55 13.37 -17.51
N LEU A 258 10.32 12.11 -17.10
CA LEU A 258 9.58 11.12 -17.87
C LEU A 258 8.08 11.23 -17.56
N SER A 259 7.24 10.94 -18.55
CA SER A 259 5.80 10.83 -18.32
C SER A 259 5.45 9.54 -17.56
N LEU A 260 4.25 9.48 -16.97
CA LEU A 260 3.76 8.28 -16.29
C LEU A 260 3.81 7.06 -17.21
N GLU A 261 3.29 7.23 -18.42
CA GLU A 261 3.24 6.20 -19.44
C GLU A 261 4.63 5.67 -19.76
N GLN A 262 5.62 6.56 -19.91
CA GLN A 262 7.02 6.20 -20.17
C GLN A 262 7.62 5.39 -19.01
N LEU A 263 7.33 5.75 -17.76
CA LEU A 263 7.80 4.99 -16.60
C LEU A 263 7.21 3.59 -16.56
N LEU A 264 5.91 3.46 -16.84
CA LEU A 264 5.21 2.18 -16.82
C LEU A 264 5.70 1.17 -17.87
N ILE A 265 6.38 1.64 -18.93
CA ILE A 265 6.94 0.79 -20.01
C ILE A 265 8.46 0.86 -20.12
N SER A 266 9.13 1.48 -19.15
CA SER A 266 10.57 1.72 -19.19
C SER A 266 11.41 0.44 -19.31
N ASP A 267 10.90 -0.69 -18.79
CA ASP A 267 11.52 -2.01 -18.90
C ASP A 267 11.33 -2.66 -20.29
N ILE A 268 10.39 -2.15 -21.10
CA ILE A 268 10.03 -2.70 -22.42
C ILE A 268 10.69 -1.89 -23.54
N VAL A 269 10.63 -0.56 -23.43
CA VAL A 269 11.20 0.37 -24.41
C VAL A 269 12.29 1.21 -23.74
N PRO A 270 13.57 1.05 -24.15
CA PRO A 270 14.66 1.78 -23.53
C PRO A 270 14.47 3.31 -23.60
N PRO A 271 14.77 4.07 -22.53
CA PRO A 271 14.58 5.52 -22.46
C PRO A 271 15.28 6.30 -23.57
N ALA A 272 16.38 5.78 -24.11
CA ALA A 272 17.13 6.39 -25.21
C ALA A 272 16.33 6.49 -26.53
N LYS A 273 15.28 5.67 -26.69
CA LYS A 273 14.34 5.76 -27.83
C LYS A 273 13.18 6.72 -27.57
N MET A 274 13.04 7.25 -26.34
CA MET A 274 11.94 8.07 -25.85
C MET A 274 12.21 9.58 -25.85
N THR A 275 13.04 10.05 -26.78
CA THR A 275 13.43 11.46 -26.87
C THR A 275 12.28 12.40 -27.23
N ARG A 276 12.30 13.60 -26.63
CA ARG A 276 11.31 14.66 -26.83
C ARG A 276 11.11 14.99 -28.31
N GLY A 277 9.86 15.02 -28.76
CA GLY A 277 9.48 15.44 -30.12
C GLY A 277 9.65 14.37 -31.20
N SER A 278 10.13 13.17 -30.86
CA SER A 278 10.04 12.01 -31.75
C SER A 278 8.63 11.43 -31.64
N THR A 279 7.87 11.40 -32.75
CA THR A 279 6.76 10.45 -32.85
C THR A 279 7.35 9.06 -32.62
N MET A 280 6.89 8.38 -31.59
CA MET A 280 7.20 6.97 -31.40
C MET A 280 6.55 6.22 -32.56
N ASP A 281 7.34 5.82 -33.56
CA ASP A 281 6.91 4.85 -34.59
C ASP A 281 6.91 3.44 -34.00
N VAL A 282 6.20 3.29 -32.88
CA VAL A 282 6.10 2.07 -32.09
C VAL A 282 4.63 1.74 -31.96
N SER A 283 4.28 0.52 -32.36
CA SER A 283 2.96 -0.04 -32.17
C SER A 283 3.02 -1.25 -31.24
N TRP A 284 1.91 -1.50 -30.57
CA TRP A 284 1.68 -2.71 -29.82
C TRP A 284 0.52 -3.45 -30.47
N GLU A 285 0.69 -4.73 -30.77
CA GLU A 285 -0.33 -5.56 -31.40
C GLU A 285 -0.75 -6.67 -30.43
N LYS A 286 -2.05 -6.85 -30.24
CA LYS A 286 -2.61 -7.93 -29.43
C LYS A 286 -3.69 -8.67 -30.20
N LYS A 287 -3.51 -9.98 -30.34
CA LYS A 287 -4.52 -10.89 -30.88
C LYS A 287 -5.16 -11.65 -29.72
N PHE A 288 -6.48 -11.58 -29.63
CA PHE A 288 -7.25 -12.32 -28.63
C PHE A 288 -7.69 -13.65 -29.23
N GLU A 289 -7.62 -14.73 -28.45
CA GLU A 289 -8.00 -16.08 -28.92
C GLU A 289 -9.45 -16.12 -29.39
N ASP A 290 -10.33 -15.41 -28.69
CA ASP A 290 -11.77 -15.35 -28.98
C ASP A 290 -12.17 -14.28 -30.02
N SER A 291 -11.20 -13.63 -30.67
CA SER A 291 -11.48 -12.56 -31.63
C SER A 291 -10.76 -12.78 -32.96
N PRO A 292 -11.46 -12.63 -34.11
CA PRO A 292 -10.79 -12.62 -35.40
C PRO A 292 -9.95 -11.34 -35.61
N TYR A 293 -10.13 -10.33 -34.76
CA TYR A 293 -9.51 -9.02 -34.92
C TYR A 293 -8.20 -8.91 -34.12
N THR A 294 -7.22 -8.25 -34.73
CA THR A 294 -5.99 -7.83 -34.04
C THR A 294 -6.16 -6.38 -33.60
N GLN A 295 -5.94 -6.12 -32.31
CA GLN A 295 -5.95 -4.77 -31.78
C GLN A 295 -4.55 -4.17 -31.92
N ILE A 296 -4.49 -2.94 -32.43
CA ILE A 296 -3.24 -2.19 -32.60
C ILE A 296 -3.33 -0.94 -31.73
N TYR A 297 -2.38 -0.79 -30.81
CA TYR A 297 -2.26 0.35 -29.93
C TYR A 297 -1.05 1.20 -30.34
N THR A 298 -1.23 2.51 -30.33
CA THR A 298 -0.17 3.49 -30.54
C THR A 298 -0.14 4.41 -29.34
N LEU A 299 1.04 4.63 -28.78
CA LEU A 299 1.19 5.50 -27.61
C LEU A 299 1.39 6.95 -28.05
N ASP A 300 0.40 7.79 -27.81
CA ASP A 300 0.56 9.25 -27.89
C ASP A 300 1.10 9.75 -26.54
N ILE A 301 2.40 10.04 -26.48
CA ILE A 301 3.05 10.47 -25.24
C ILE A 301 2.71 11.94 -25.00
N LYS A 302 1.68 12.19 -24.20
CA LYS A 302 1.43 13.50 -23.60
C LYS A 302 2.36 13.69 -22.41
N HIS A 303 2.86 14.91 -22.21
CA HIS A 303 3.73 15.23 -21.08
C HIS A 303 2.91 15.31 -19.77
N THR A 304 2.57 14.16 -19.21
CA THR A 304 2.03 14.05 -17.85
C THR A 304 3.18 13.72 -16.91
N ASN A 305 3.65 14.70 -16.15
CA ASN A 305 4.67 14.46 -15.13
C ASN A 305 4.20 13.36 -14.16
N ALA A 306 5.14 12.50 -13.80
CA ALA A 306 4.89 11.39 -12.92
C ALA A 306 5.83 11.38 -11.73
N LYS A 307 5.32 10.83 -10.64
CA LYS A 307 6.01 10.72 -9.37
C LYS A 307 5.99 9.27 -8.92
N LYS A 308 7.05 8.87 -8.22
CA LYS A 308 7.12 7.58 -7.53
C LYS A 308 6.81 7.80 -6.06
N ILE A 309 5.71 7.23 -5.58
CA ILE A 309 5.34 7.24 -4.18
C ILE A 309 5.84 5.95 -3.53
N GLU A 310 6.72 6.11 -2.56
CA GLU A 310 7.21 5.01 -1.70
C GLU A 310 6.72 5.16 -0.27
N ARG A 311 6.36 6.38 0.13
CA ARG A 311 6.21 6.77 1.52
C ARG A 311 5.17 7.87 1.67
N ILE A 312 4.14 7.69 2.47
CA ILE A 312 3.09 8.69 2.73
C ILE A 312 3.05 9.00 4.24
N PRO A 313 3.49 10.19 4.69
CA PRO A 313 3.29 10.61 6.08
C PRO A 313 1.80 10.88 6.33
N PHE A 314 1.33 10.61 7.54
CA PHE A 314 -0.04 10.92 7.94
C PHE A 314 -0.13 11.17 9.45
N ILE A 315 -1.23 11.79 9.87
CA ILE A 315 -1.44 12.20 11.27
C ILE A 315 -2.58 11.38 11.89
N TYR A 316 -3.65 11.17 11.14
CA TYR A 316 -4.85 10.50 11.63
C TYR A 316 -5.01 9.13 10.99
N PRO A 317 -5.21 8.05 11.79
CA PRO A 317 -5.36 6.69 11.26
C PRO A 317 -6.47 6.51 10.23
N PHE A 318 -7.56 7.28 10.32
CA PHE A 318 -8.64 7.20 9.34
C PHE A 318 -8.22 7.59 7.91
N GLN A 319 -7.13 8.37 7.73
CA GLN A 319 -6.63 8.77 6.41
C GLN A 319 -6.15 7.57 5.58
N ILE A 320 -5.78 6.46 6.24
CA ILE A 320 -5.28 5.25 5.59
C ILE A 320 -6.25 4.76 4.51
N PHE A 321 -7.55 4.77 4.79
CA PHE A 321 -8.54 4.29 3.83
C PHE A 321 -8.61 5.16 2.58
N SER A 322 -8.65 6.48 2.74
CA SER A 322 -8.68 7.40 1.61
C SER A 322 -7.41 7.29 0.76
N PHE A 323 -6.24 7.01 1.37
CA PHE A 323 -5.04 6.68 0.59
C PHE A 323 -5.20 5.38 -0.19
N ILE A 324 -5.76 4.33 0.41
CA ILE A 324 -6.02 3.04 -0.26
C ILE A 324 -6.91 3.25 -1.48
N GLU A 325 -7.99 4.03 -1.38
CA GLU A 325 -8.89 4.29 -2.50
C GLU A 325 -8.17 4.96 -3.67
N ILE A 326 -7.43 6.04 -3.42
CA ILE A 326 -6.66 6.76 -4.45
C ILE A 326 -5.61 5.82 -5.07
N LEU A 327 -4.87 5.09 -4.23
CA LEU A 327 -3.83 4.17 -4.70
C LEU A 327 -4.42 3.02 -5.55
N ARG A 328 -5.56 2.46 -5.16
CA ARG A 328 -6.26 1.42 -5.96
C ARG A 328 -6.65 1.95 -7.33
N GLN A 329 -7.23 3.14 -7.42
CA GLN A 329 -7.61 3.74 -8.70
C GLN A 329 -6.39 3.90 -9.61
N GLN A 330 -5.28 4.41 -9.07
CA GLN A 330 -4.03 4.51 -9.84
C GLN A 330 -3.49 3.14 -10.26
N LEU A 331 -3.53 2.13 -9.38
CA LEU A 331 -3.04 0.79 -9.70
C LEU A 331 -3.88 0.10 -10.77
N VAL A 332 -5.19 0.28 -10.75
CA VAL A 332 -6.08 -0.19 -11.82
C VAL A 332 -5.70 0.46 -13.16
N TYR A 333 -5.48 1.78 -13.18
CA TYR A 333 -4.99 2.46 -14.38
C TYR A 333 -3.64 1.89 -14.85
N ASN A 334 -2.65 1.77 -13.94
CA ASN A 334 -1.32 1.28 -14.27
C ASN A 334 -1.38 -0.14 -14.86
N ALA A 335 -2.17 -1.02 -14.24
CA ALA A 335 -2.36 -2.39 -14.69
C ALA A 335 -3.06 -2.47 -16.04
N LEU A 336 -4.12 -1.68 -16.26
CA LEU A 336 -4.82 -1.61 -17.54
C LEU A 336 -3.88 -1.12 -18.65
N PHE A 337 -3.13 -0.05 -18.38
CA PHE A 337 -2.14 0.49 -19.30
C PHE A 337 -1.09 -0.56 -19.67
N GLN A 338 -0.47 -1.20 -18.68
CA GLN A 338 0.52 -2.26 -18.92
C GLN A 338 -0.07 -3.51 -19.61
N SER A 339 -1.37 -3.78 -19.44
CA SER A 339 -2.02 -4.89 -20.15
C SER A 339 -2.09 -4.69 -21.68
N CYS A 340 -2.10 -3.42 -22.11
CA CYS A 340 -2.06 -3.00 -23.51
C CYS A 340 -0.61 -2.83 -24.01
N PHE A 341 0.22 -2.18 -23.20
CA PHE A 341 1.60 -1.82 -23.53
C PHE A 341 2.61 -2.68 -22.74
N ASN A 342 2.78 -3.95 -23.13
CA ASN A 342 3.76 -4.86 -22.51
C ASN A 342 4.73 -5.47 -23.52
N SER A 343 5.69 -6.23 -23.04
CA SER A 343 6.70 -6.92 -23.87
C SER A 343 6.08 -7.92 -24.86
N SER A 344 4.94 -8.55 -24.51
CA SER A 344 4.28 -9.52 -25.39
C SER A 344 3.51 -8.87 -26.54
N THR A 345 3.08 -7.62 -26.37
CA THR A 345 2.37 -6.86 -27.40
C THR A 345 3.30 -5.95 -28.20
N TYR A 346 4.52 -5.68 -27.71
CA TYR A 346 5.48 -4.75 -28.33
C TYR A 346 5.96 -5.20 -29.72
N CYS A 347 5.79 -4.34 -30.72
CA CYS A 347 6.24 -4.56 -32.09
C CYS A 347 7.22 -3.45 -32.55
N PRO A 348 8.54 -3.66 -32.43
CA PRO A 348 9.51 -2.70 -32.95
C PRO A 348 9.53 -2.76 -34.48
N GLN A 349 9.07 -1.67 -35.13
CA GLN A 349 9.11 -1.41 -36.59
C GLN A 349 8.08 -2.15 -37.46
N ARG A 350 7.13 -1.40 -38.02
CA ARG A 350 6.37 -1.77 -39.22
C ARG A 350 6.07 -0.57 -40.12
N ILE A 351 7.10 0.11 -40.64
CA ILE A 351 6.96 0.88 -41.88
C ILE A 351 8.21 0.69 -42.76
N SER A 352 8.28 -0.45 -43.45
CA SER A 352 8.91 -0.48 -44.77
C SER A 352 7.80 -0.24 -45.78
N SER A 353 7.78 0.95 -46.37
CA SER A 353 7.28 1.26 -47.72
C SER A 353 6.43 0.16 -48.40
N GLN A 354 5.11 0.19 -48.28
CA GLN A 354 4.22 -0.34 -49.31
C GLN A 354 3.09 0.67 -49.57
N SER A 355 3.41 1.60 -50.47
CA SER A 355 2.45 2.11 -51.42
C SER A 355 1.96 0.91 -52.24
N SER A 356 0.84 0.32 -51.88
CA SER A 356 -0.03 -0.42 -52.79
C SER A 356 -1.35 -0.73 -52.10
N ALA A 357 -2.44 -0.26 -52.70
CA ALA A 357 -3.81 -0.52 -52.30
C ALA A 357 -4.06 -2.02 -52.08
N ALA A 358 -4.61 -2.40 -50.91
CA ALA A 358 -5.43 -3.60 -50.74
C ALA A 358 -6.12 -3.62 -49.35
N ASN A 359 -7.44 -3.77 -49.41
CA ASN A 359 -8.37 -4.34 -48.42
C ASN A 359 -8.47 -3.71 -47.02
N PHE A 360 -9.39 -2.73 -46.94
CA PHE A 360 -10.09 -2.32 -45.73
C PHE A 360 -11.18 -3.35 -45.35
N GLU A 361 -10.78 -4.52 -44.86
CA GLU A 361 -11.70 -5.39 -44.10
C GLU A 361 -11.00 -5.87 -42.82
N GLY A 362 -11.50 -5.42 -41.67
CA GLY A 362 -11.18 -6.02 -40.37
C GLY A 362 -10.15 -5.32 -39.46
N LEU A 363 -9.85 -4.03 -39.67
CA LEU A 363 -9.00 -3.26 -38.74
C LEU A 363 -9.83 -2.26 -37.94
N ILE A 364 -9.99 -2.52 -36.63
CA ILE A 364 -10.45 -1.50 -35.68
C ILE A 364 -9.21 -0.78 -35.15
N ARG A 365 -8.94 0.42 -35.68
CA ARG A 365 -8.03 1.38 -35.05
C ARG A 365 -8.75 2.02 -33.87
N ILE A 366 -8.44 1.61 -32.65
CA ILE A 366 -8.83 2.37 -31.46
C ILE A 366 -7.80 3.49 -31.30
N LEU A 367 -8.00 4.56 -32.07
CA LEU A 367 -7.43 5.86 -31.74
C LEU A 367 -8.27 6.42 -30.60
N TYR A 368 -7.61 6.83 -29.51
CA TYR A 368 -8.20 7.43 -28.31
C TYR A 368 -8.84 6.48 -27.28
N LEU A 369 -8.12 6.25 -26.19
CA LEU A 369 -8.71 6.17 -24.85
C LEU A 369 -8.14 7.35 -24.05
N PRO A 370 -8.76 8.54 -24.07
CA PRO A 370 -8.63 9.41 -22.93
C PRO A 370 -9.41 8.67 -21.85
N ILE A 371 -8.72 7.99 -20.94
CA ILE A 371 -9.36 7.54 -19.70
C ILE A 371 -9.26 8.75 -18.79
N PRO A 372 -10.24 9.67 -18.74
CA PRO A 372 -10.25 10.63 -17.67
C PRO A 372 -10.34 9.82 -16.38
N THR A 373 -9.60 10.24 -15.36
CA THR A 373 -9.64 9.67 -14.00
C THR A 373 -11.07 9.55 -13.45
N SER A 374 -12.04 10.27 -14.01
CA SER A 374 -13.47 10.19 -13.69
C SER A 374 -14.27 9.03 -14.33
N PHE A 375 -13.70 8.23 -15.24
CA PHE A 375 -14.44 7.17 -15.98
C PHE A 375 -14.18 5.74 -15.52
N ILE A 376 -13.37 5.52 -14.47
CA ILE A 376 -13.00 4.16 -14.02
C ILE A 376 -14.14 3.45 -13.24
N LEU A 377 -15.24 4.14 -12.95
CA LEU A 377 -16.37 3.62 -12.14
C LEU A 377 -17.41 2.76 -12.90
N THR A 378 -17.21 2.42 -14.17
CA THR A 378 -18.25 1.67 -14.93
C THR A 378 -17.72 0.51 -15.78
N LEU A 379 -16.46 0.12 -15.60
CA LEU A 379 -15.89 -1.01 -16.34
C LEU A 379 -15.14 -2.00 -15.46
N PHE A 380 -15.40 -2.08 -14.15
CA PHE A 380 -15.09 -3.24 -13.32
C PHE A 380 -16.08 -3.37 -12.17
#